data_AF-A0A267H954-F1
#
_entry.id   AF-A0A267H954-F1
#
_cell.length_a   1.000
_cell.length_b   1.000
_cell.length_c   1.000
_cell.angle_alpha   90.00
_cell.angle_beta   90.00
_cell.angle_gamma   90.00
#
_symmetry.space_group_name_H-M   'P 1'
#
loop_
_entity.id
_entity.type
_entity.pdbx_description
1 polymer ?
#
loop_
_entity_poly.entity_id
_entity_poly.type
_entity_poly.pdbx_seq_one_letter_code
_entity_poly.pdbx_strand_id
1 'polypeptide(L)'
;MGQSVSRTDFEWVYTEEPHATRRKLILAEHPEIKELMGPDPRLKWIVLGMVAFQLASIVAIAQLNPPWWQLLLLSYVLGGTINHSMTLAIHEISHNLAFGHARPMANRALGIFANLPIGVPYSVSFKKYHLEHHRYQGDDKRDMDLPSRMEGMLFCNSFTKLIWLFLQPLFYSIRPLVLYPMPMTKLEAINIAVQLGFDVLVVYFLGFKPLVYMVVGTLLSLGIHPVAGHFISEHYMFKKGYETYSYYGLLNCITFNVGYHNEHHDFPSVAGSRLPKVRAIAPEWYDNLPCHRSWTRVLYDFITDPEIGPYSRVKRPAASELPAAAAAAVNGDIDIDEAVRLRYSPMLTPDYSLAKKNTVANGNGHVNNNVANGNGHANNNVANGSNGKKTE
;
A
#
# COMPACT_ATOMS: atom_id res chain seq x y z
N MET A 1 0.87 -1.16 -33.28
CA MET A 1 0.30 -2.51 -33.08
C MET A 1 -0.11 -2.61 -31.61
N GLY A 2 -1.39 -2.88 -31.32
CA GLY A 2 -1.94 -2.93 -29.96
C GLY A 2 -3.00 -1.85 -29.69
N GLN A 3 -3.92 -2.13 -28.76
CA GLN A 3 -4.93 -1.16 -28.30
C GLN A 3 -4.26 -0.05 -27.47
N SER A 4 -4.81 1.16 -27.53
CA SER A 4 -4.38 2.30 -26.70
C SER A 4 -5.26 2.43 -25.46
N VAL A 5 -4.71 2.97 -24.38
CA VAL A 5 -5.44 3.18 -23.13
C VAL A 5 -6.61 4.15 -23.34
N SER A 6 -7.74 3.87 -22.70
CA SER A 6 -8.96 4.68 -22.80
C SER A 6 -8.95 5.89 -21.86
N ARG A 7 -8.03 5.93 -20.88
CA ARG A 7 -7.89 7.00 -19.89
C ARG A 7 -6.64 7.84 -20.13
N THR A 8 -6.77 9.15 -19.96
CA THR A 8 -5.67 10.13 -20.10
C THR A 8 -5.30 10.81 -18.78
N ASP A 9 -6.00 10.50 -17.69
CA ASP A 9 -5.73 10.99 -16.33
C ASP A 9 -6.16 9.94 -15.29
N PHE A 10 -5.76 10.14 -14.04
CA PHE A 10 -6.15 9.34 -12.89
C PHE A 10 -7.63 9.53 -12.52
N GLU A 11 -8.21 8.58 -11.79
CA GLU A 11 -9.53 8.76 -11.18
C GLU A 11 -9.38 9.57 -9.89
N TRP A 12 -9.84 10.83 -9.90
CA TRP A 12 -9.77 11.69 -8.73
C TRP A 12 -10.98 11.50 -7.83
N VAL A 13 -10.74 11.17 -6.56
CA VAL A 13 -11.77 11.08 -5.52
C VAL A 13 -11.47 12.06 -4.38
N TYR A 14 -12.54 12.48 -3.69
CA TYR A 14 -12.47 13.46 -2.60
C TYR A 14 -12.91 12.86 -1.25
N THR A 15 -12.98 11.52 -1.18
CA THR A 15 -13.18 10.74 0.03
C THR A 15 -11.83 10.32 0.61
N GLU A 16 -11.82 9.89 1.86
CA GLU A 16 -10.69 9.18 2.46
C GLU A 16 -10.43 7.80 1.79
N GLU A 17 -9.33 7.18 2.19
CA GLU A 17 -9.04 5.79 1.83
C GLU A 17 -9.96 4.83 2.62
N PRO A 18 -10.40 3.71 2.03
CA PRO A 18 -11.51 2.92 2.57
C PRO A 18 -11.13 2.08 3.79
N HIS A 19 -9.84 1.81 4.02
CA HIS A 19 -9.36 0.82 4.97
C HIS A 19 -9.42 1.30 6.43
N ALA A 20 -9.13 2.57 6.71
CA ALA A 20 -9.25 3.11 8.07
C ALA A 20 -10.68 3.00 8.60
N THR A 21 -11.65 3.43 7.81
CA THR A 21 -13.07 3.38 8.19
C THR A 21 -13.60 1.95 8.19
N ARG A 22 -13.28 1.14 7.17
CA ARG A 22 -13.71 -0.27 7.13
C ARG A 22 -13.14 -1.06 8.31
N ARG A 23 -11.89 -0.86 8.70
CA ARG A 23 -11.28 -1.46 9.89
C ARG A 23 -12.05 -1.13 11.17
N LYS A 24 -12.42 0.14 11.38
CA LYS A 24 -13.20 0.55 12.57
C LYS A 24 -14.54 -0.17 12.63
N LEU A 25 -15.26 -0.23 11.51
CA LEU A 25 -16.56 -0.89 11.40
C LEU A 25 -16.45 -2.41 11.61
N ILE A 26 -15.48 -3.05 10.96
CA ILE A 26 -15.23 -4.49 11.15
C ILE A 26 -14.90 -4.79 12.61
N LEU A 27 -14.07 -3.99 13.29
CA LEU A 27 -13.73 -4.23 14.70
C LEU A 27 -14.88 -3.96 15.68
N ALA A 28 -15.88 -3.17 15.28
CA ALA A 28 -17.10 -2.98 16.06
C ALA A 28 -17.99 -4.24 16.01
N GLU A 29 -18.05 -4.90 14.85
CA GLU A 29 -18.83 -6.11 14.62
C GLU A 29 -18.10 -7.39 15.03
N HIS A 30 -16.79 -7.45 14.79
CA HIS A 30 -15.91 -8.62 14.96
C HIS A 30 -14.67 -8.27 15.80
N PRO A 31 -14.84 -7.94 17.10
CA PRO A 31 -13.73 -7.57 17.97
C PRO A 31 -12.68 -8.69 18.14
N GLU A 32 -13.05 -9.95 17.93
CA GLU A 32 -12.17 -11.13 17.98
C GLU A 32 -11.01 -11.09 16.97
N ILE A 33 -11.10 -10.28 15.90
CA ILE A 33 -9.98 -10.08 14.96
C ILE A 33 -8.74 -9.51 15.68
N LYS A 34 -8.92 -8.80 16.80
CA LYS A 34 -7.80 -8.32 17.64
C LYS A 34 -6.92 -9.47 18.15
N GLU A 35 -7.46 -10.66 18.35
CA GLU A 35 -6.70 -11.85 18.77
C GLU A 35 -5.75 -12.37 17.67
N LEU A 36 -6.02 -12.01 16.41
CA LEU A 36 -5.15 -12.35 15.28
C LEU A 36 -3.98 -11.38 15.12
N MET A 37 -4.02 -10.21 15.77
CA MET A 37 -2.96 -9.22 15.67
C MET A 37 -1.69 -9.68 16.38
N GLY A 38 -0.54 -9.46 15.74
CA GLY A 38 0.77 -9.74 16.34
C GLY A 38 1.73 -10.45 15.38
N PRO A 39 2.92 -10.80 15.89
CA PRO A 39 3.95 -11.40 15.06
C PRO A 39 3.64 -12.84 14.66
N ASP A 40 4.23 -13.28 13.55
CA ASP A 40 4.35 -14.68 13.17
C ASP A 40 5.73 -15.22 13.58
N PRO A 41 5.80 -16.12 14.58
CA PRO A 41 7.08 -16.65 15.06
C PRO A 41 7.84 -17.48 14.01
N ARG A 42 7.16 -17.97 12.96
CA ARG A 42 7.74 -18.79 11.88
C ARG A 42 8.45 -17.96 10.81
N LEU A 43 8.05 -16.71 10.61
CA LEU A 43 8.55 -15.84 9.55
C LEU A 43 10.08 -15.76 9.51
N LYS A 44 10.73 -15.57 10.67
CA LYS A 44 12.19 -15.52 10.77
C LYS A 44 12.89 -16.80 10.28
N TRP A 45 12.29 -17.97 10.52
CA TRP A 45 12.86 -19.25 10.11
C TRP A 45 12.70 -19.48 8.60
N ILE A 46 11.56 -19.07 8.04
CA ILE A 46 11.33 -19.10 6.59
C ILE A 46 12.35 -18.18 5.90
N VAL A 47 12.55 -16.96 6.42
CA VAL A 47 13.55 -16.01 5.91
C VAL A 47 14.96 -16.61 5.96
N LEU A 48 15.37 -17.18 7.10
CA LEU A 48 16.68 -17.83 7.22
C LEU A 48 16.85 -18.97 6.20
N GLY A 49 15.82 -19.80 6.01
CA GLY A 49 15.81 -20.86 5.01
C GLY A 49 15.96 -20.34 3.58
N MET A 50 15.22 -19.30 3.21
CA MET A 50 15.31 -18.69 1.88
C MET A 50 16.67 -18.03 1.64
N VAL A 51 17.24 -17.36 2.64
CA VAL A 51 18.59 -16.76 2.51
C VAL A 51 19.63 -17.87 2.37
N ALA A 52 19.58 -18.91 3.20
CA ALA A 52 20.50 -20.04 3.10
C ALA A 52 20.42 -20.73 1.73
N PHE A 53 19.22 -20.93 1.20
CA PHE A 53 19.03 -21.48 -0.15
C PHE A 53 19.64 -20.59 -1.22
N GLN A 54 19.44 -19.26 -1.14
CA GLN A 54 20.04 -18.35 -2.11
C GLN A 54 21.55 -18.27 -2.01
N LEU A 55 22.12 -18.30 -0.80
CA LEU A 55 23.57 -18.36 -0.61
C LEU A 55 24.16 -19.64 -1.22
N ALA A 56 23.50 -20.78 -1.03
CA ALA A 56 23.89 -22.03 -1.67
C ALA A 56 23.80 -21.94 -3.20
N SER A 57 22.74 -21.31 -3.73
CA SER A 57 22.56 -21.08 -5.17
C SER A 57 23.64 -20.17 -5.77
N ILE A 58 24.01 -19.11 -5.05
CA ILE A 58 25.10 -18.18 -5.40
C ILE A 58 26.43 -18.92 -5.50
N VAL A 59 26.76 -19.77 -4.52
CA VAL A 59 27.98 -20.60 -4.55
C VAL A 59 27.93 -21.62 -5.68
N ALA A 60 26.78 -22.28 -5.91
CA ALA A 60 26.62 -23.25 -6.98
C ALA A 60 26.80 -22.60 -8.37
N ILE A 61 26.25 -21.40 -8.60
CA ILE A 61 26.43 -20.66 -9.86
C ILE A 61 27.90 -20.30 -10.08
N ALA A 62 28.62 -19.93 -9.01
CA ALA A 62 30.05 -19.64 -9.09
C ALA A 62 30.85 -20.88 -9.52
N GLN A 63 30.57 -22.04 -8.91
CA GLN A 63 31.28 -23.29 -9.19
C GLN A 63 30.94 -23.88 -10.56
N LEU A 64 29.65 -23.89 -10.93
CA LEU A 64 29.18 -24.44 -12.20
C LEU A 64 29.48 -23.51 -13.38
N ASN A 65 29.60 -22.21 -13.13
CA ASN A 65 29.90 -21.17 -14.12
C ASN A 65 29.05 -21.28 -15.41
N PRO A 66 27.70 -21.37 -15.31
CA PRO A 66 26.84 -21.69 -16.44
C PRO A 66 26.96 -20.66 -17.58
N PRO A 67 26.73 -21.05 -18.85
CA PRO A 67 26.63 -20.10 -19.95
C PRO A 67 25.51 -19.08 -19.70
N TRP A 68 25.62 -17.89 -20.28
CA TRP A 68 24.75 -16.75 -19.97
C TRP A 68 23.25 -17.05 -20.09
N TRP A 69 22.81 -17.82 -21.09
CA TRP A 69 21.41 -18.15 -21.24
C TRP A 69 20.87 -19.03 -20.10
N GLN A 70 21.69 -19.98 -19.59
CA GLN A 70 21.33 -20.80 -18.42
C GLN A 70 21.31 -19.94 -17.17
N LEU A 71 22.28 -19.02 -17.03
CA LEU A 71 22.30 -18.06 -15.93
C LEU A 71 21.00 -17.25 -15.90
N LEU A 72 20.59 -16.65 -17.03
CA LEU A 72 19.36 -15.87 -17.12
C LEU A 72 18.11 -16.70 -16.81
N LEU A 73 18.05 -17.95 -17.29
CA LEU A 73 16.95 -18.86 -16.97
C LEU A 73 16.89 -19.20 -15.48
N LEU A 74 18.02 -19.51 -14.86
CA LEU A 74 18.13 -19.77 -13.42
C LEU A 74 17.78 -18.52 -12.61
N SER A 75 18.25 -17.34 -13.03
CA SER A 75 17.90 -16.05 -12.44
C SER A 75 16.41 -15.81 -12.48
N TYR A 76 15.73 -16.14 -13.59
CA TYR A 76 14.28 -15.95 -13.70
C TYR A 76 13.51 -16.94 -12.80
N VAL A 77 13.79 -18.24 -12.95
CA VAL A 77 12.98 -19.30 -12.34
C VAL A 77 13.29 -19.47 -10.85
N LEU A 78 14.56 -19.60 -10.49
CA LEU A 78 14.97 -19.81 -9.09
C LEU A 78 15.20 -18.49 -8.39
N GLY A 79 16.08 -17.65 -8.97
CA GLY A 79 16.46 -16.37 -8.40
C GLY A 79 15.24 -15.47 -8.20
N GLY A 80 14.43 -15.34 -9.25
CA GLY A 80 13.30 -14.44 -9.28
C GLY A 80 12.17 -14.89 -8.37
N THR A 81 11.80 -16.17 -8.41
CA THR A 81 10.76 -16.70 -7.50
C THR A 81 11.13 -16.50 -6.03
N ILE A 82 12.36 -16.83 -5.65
CA ILE A 82 12.78 -16.74 -4.25
C ILE A 82 13.05 -15.30 -3.83
N ASN A 83 13.64 -14.47 -4.70
CA ASN A 83 13.82 -13.05 -4.39
C ASN A 83 12.49 -12.33 -4.27
N HIS A 84 11.49 -12.68 -5.09
CA HIS A 84 10.14 -12.14 -4.92
C HIS A 84 9.51 -12.58 -3.59
N SER A 85 9.59 -13.87 -3.24
CA SER A 85 9.15 -14.32 -1.92
C SER A 85 9.89 -13.56 -0.81
N MET A 86 11.20 -13.34 -0.95
CA MET A 86 12.01 -12.56 -0.02
C MET A 86 11.55 -11.10 0.08
N THR A 87 11.12 -10.47 -1.01
CA THR A 87 10.58 -9.11 -0.97
C THR A 87 9.31 -9.01 -0.16
N LEU A 88 8.44 -10.02 -0.28
CA LEU A 88 7.23 -10.11 0.51
C LEU A 88 7.47 -10.50 1.96
N ALA A 89 8.53 -11.26 2.24
CA ALA A 89 8.98 -11.46 3.62
C ALA A 89 9.48 -10.15 4.25
N ILE A 90 10.22 -9.34 3.48
CA ILE A 90 10.65 -8.01 3.92
C ILE A 90 9.46 -7.06 4.11
N HIS A 91 8.42 -7.18 3.27
CA HIS A 91 7.14 -6.52 3.49
C HIS A 91 6.54 -6.87 4.86
N GLU A 92 6.41 -8.15 5.21
CA GLU A 92 5.91 -8.56 6.54
C GLU A 92 6.79 -8.05 7.69
N ILE A 93 8.12 -8.11 7.51
CA ILE A 93 9.09 -7.55 8.47
C ILE A 93 8.93 -6.03 8.61
N SER A 94 8.52 -5.34 7.55
CA SER A 94 8.28 -3.89 7.55
C SER A 94 7.10 -3.52 8.47
N HIS A 95 6.12 -4.40 8.64
CA HIS A 95 5.04 -4.27 9.63
C HIS A 95 5.46 -4.72 11.03
N ASN A 96 6.75 -5.07 11.22
CA ASN A 96 7.33 -5.65 12.42
C ASN A 96 6.73 -7.02 12.82
N LEU A 97 6.27 -7.80 11.84
CA LEU A 97 5.58 -9.07 12.09
C LEU A 97 6.52 -10.24 12.40
N ALA A 98 7.85 -10.08 12.32
CA ALA A 98 8.78 -11.16 12.67
C ALA A 98 9.07 -11.24 14.19
N PHE A 99 9.23 -10.08 14.84
CA PHE A 99 9.54 -9.99 16.28
C PHE A 99 8.57 -9.12 17.09
N GLY A 100 7.55 -8.55 16.44
CA GLY A 100 6.58 -7.65 17.05
C GLY A 100 7.09 -6.21 17.20
N HIS A 101 6.17 -5.31 17.55
CA HIS A 101 6.44 -3.87 17.73
C HIS A 101 7.36 -3.56 18.91
N ALA A 102 7.45 -4.44 19.91
CA ALA A 102 8.34 -4.29 21.06
C ALA A 102 9.83 -4.45 20.69
N ARG A 103 10.15 -5.02 19.52
CA ARG A 103 11.53 -5.29 19.07
C ARG A 103 11.77 -4.75 17.65
N PRO A 104 11.65 -3.44 17.43
CA PRO A 104 11.73 -2.88 16.08
C PRO A 104 13.12 -3.07 15.44
N MET A 105 14.20 -3.03 16.24
CA MET A 105 15.57 -3.22 15.72
C MET A 105 15.86 -4.67 15.31
N ALA A 106 15.27 -5.65 15.99
CA ALA A 106 15.38 -7.05 15.56
C ALA A 106 14.72 -7.26 14.18
N ASN A 107 13.57 -6.62 13.94
CA ASN A 107 12.94 -6.62 12.62
C ASN A 107 13.83 -5.92 11.57
N ARG A 108 14.45 -4.77 11.89
CA ARG A 108 15.37 -4.09 10.95
C ARG A 108 16.58 -4.92 10.60
N ALA A 109 17.21 -5.55 11.59
CA ALA A 109 18.35 -6.44 11.37
C ALA A 109 17.98 -7.62 10.48
N LEU A 110 16.84 -8.28 10.74
CA LEU A 110 16.35 -9.36 9.90
C LEU A 110 16.01 -8.90 8.48
N GLY A 111 15.44 -7.71 8.32
CA GLY A 111 15.15 -7.12 7.00
C GLY A 111 16.42 -6.87 6.19
N ILE A 112 17.46 -6.28 6.80
CA ILE A 112 18.76 -6.07 6.14
C ILE A 112 19.41 -7.42 5.78
N PHE A 113 19.32 -8.43 6.67
CA PHE A 113 19.83 -9.77 6.40
C PHE A 113 19.08 -10.46 5.24
N ALA A 114 17.74 -10.38 5.25
CA ALA A 114 16.90 -10.88 4.16
C ALA A 114 17.18 -10.17 2.82
N ASN A 115 17.69 -8.94 2.86
CA ASN A 115 18.03 -8.17 1.68
C ASN A 115 19.26 -8.74 0.94
N LEU A 116 20.19 -9.41 1.62
CA LEU A 116 21.49 -9.76 1.03
C LEU A 116 21.38 -10.44 -0.35
N PRO A 117 20.53 -11.46 -0.56
CA PRO A 117 20.43 -12.14 -1.86
C PRO A 117 19.74 -11.34 -2.98
N ILE A 118 19.15 -10.18 -2.66
CA ILE A 118 18.42 -9.34 -3.61
C ILE A 118 19.38 -8.49 -4.45
N GLY A 119 20.57 -8.18 -3.94
CA GLY A 119 21.63 -7.49 -4.67
C GLY A 119 21.47 -5.97 -4.83
N VAL A 120 20.44 -5.38 -4.20
CA VAL A 120 20.21 -3.93 -4.17
C VAL A 120 19.69 -3.50 -2.80
N PRO A 121 20.17 -2.40 -2.19
CA PRO A 121 19.78 -2.01 -0.85
C PRO A 121 18.38 -1.38 -0.85
N TYR A 122 17.37 -2.13 -0.42
CA TYR A 122 15.99 -1.64 -0.47
C TYR A 122 15.21 -1.85 0.83
N SER A 123 15.56 -2.76 1.73
CA SER A 123 14.73 -3.16 2.87
C SER A 123 14.32 -2.00 3.79
N VAL A 124 15.26 -1.15 4.19
CA VAL A 124 14.96 -0.03 5.10
C VAL A 124 14.18 1.08 4.39
N SER A 125 14.57 1.42 3.15
CA SER A 125 13.86 2.43 2.35
C SER A 125 12.46 1.97 1.96
N PHE A 126 12.30 0.70 1.60
CA PHE A 126 11.01 0.07 1.31
C PHE A 126 10.07 0.29 2.47
N LYS A 127 10.46 -0.07 3.70
CA LYS A 127 9.61 0.17 4.87
C LYS A 127 9.19 1.64 4.99
N LYS A 128 10.13 2.57 4.79
CA LYS A 128 9.89 4.01 4.94
C LYS A 128 8.75 4.47 4.02
N TYR A 129 8.82 4.10 2.74
CA TYR A 129 7.82 4.48 1.74
C TYR A 129 6.54 3.63 1.83
N HIS A 130 6.67 2.34 2.15
CA HIS A 130 5.54 1.41 2.26
C HIS A 130 4.58 1.79 3.40
N LEU A 131 5.10 2.27 4.53
CA LEU A 131 4.25 2.77 5.62
C LEU A 131 3.54 4.09 5.26
N GLU A 132 4.15 4.95 4.44
CA GLU A 132 3.49 6.14 3.90
C GLU A 132 2.34 5.73 2.97
N HIS A 133 2.57 4.76 2.08
CA HIS A 133 1.54 4.21 1.19
C HIS A 133 0.33 3.67 1.98
N HIS A 134 0.55 2.82 3.00
CA HIS A 134 -0.55 2.32 3.82
C HIS A 134 -1.34 3.41 4.56
N ARG A 135 -0.68 4.52 4.91
CA ARG A 135 -1.30 5.60 5.68
C ARG A 135 -2.01 6.62 4.77
N TYR A 136 -1.48 6.84 3.58
CA TYR A 136 -1.90 7.89 2.66
C TYR A 136 -2.23 7.33 1.27
N GLN A 137 -2.85 6.15 1.22
CA GLN A 137 -3.14 5.45 -0.04
C GLN A 137 -3.91 6.34 -1.02
N GLY A 138 -3.37 6.50 -2.22
CA GLY A 138 -3.94 7.35 -3.26
C GLY A 138 -3.63 8.85 -3.11
N ASP A 139 -2.92 9.30 -2.07
CA ASP A 139 -2.51 10.71 -1.95
C ASP A 139 -1.51 11.09 -3.07
N ASP A 140 -1.83 12.13 -3.85
CA ASP A 140 -1.06 12.53 -5.03
C ASP A 140 0.41 12.88 -4.73
N LYS A 141 0.73 13.27 -3.49
CA LYS A 141 2.07 13.73 -3.10
C LYS A 141 2.85 12.73 -2.27
N ARG A 142 2.18 11.91 -1.46
CA ARG A 142 2.83 11.03 -0.48
C ARG A 142 2.88 9.57 -0.93
N ASP A 143 1.87 9.13 -1.68
CA ASP A 143 1.80 7.74 -2.14
C ASP A 143 2.63 7.54 -3.41
N MET A 144 3.87 7.08 -3.23
CA MET A 144 4.79 6.83 -4.34
C MET A 144 4.57 5.51 -5.06
N ASP A 145 3.62 4.68 -4.59
CA ASP A 145 3.17 3.51 -5.35
C ASP A 145 2.43 3.94 -6.64
N LEU A 146 1.81 5.13 -6.62
CA LEU A 146 1.14 5.71 -7.78
C LEU A 146 2.14 6.01 -8.92
N PRO A 147 1.86 5.56 -10.16
CA PRO A 147 2.61 5.98 -11.33
C PRO A 147 2.64 7.50 -11.50
N SER A 148 3.75 8.00 -12.04
CA SER A 148 3.84 9.41 -12.44
C SER A 148 2.96 9.70 -13.67
N ARG A 149 2.61 10.98 -13.88
CA ARG A 149 1.93 11.42 -15.12
C ARG A 149 2.76 11.06 -16.36
N MET A 150 4.10 11.18 -16.26
CA MET A 150 5.00 10.80 -17.35
C MET A 150 4.86 9.33 -17.72
N GLU A 151 4.79 8.43 -16.73
CA GLU A 151 4.55 7.01 -16.99
C GLU A 151 3.19 6.77 -17.67
N GLY A 152 2.13 7.44 -17.21
CA GLY A 152 0.81 7.37 -17.86
C GLY A 152 0.82 7.83 -19.32
N MET A 153 1.57 8.88 -19.65
CA MET A 153 1.71 9.36 -21.04
C MET A 153 2.54 8.42 -21.92
N LEU A 154 3.66 7.90 -21.42
CA LEU A 154 4.59 7.07 -22.19
C LEU A 154 4.07 5.65 -22.41
N PHE A 155 3.40 5.06 -21.42
CA PHE A 155 3.02 3.65 -21.41
C PHE A 155 1.52 3.47 -21.66
N CYS A 156 1.09 3.99 -22.82
CA CYS A 156 -0.30 4.17 -23.20
C CYS A 156 -0.84 3.17 -24.25
N ASN A 157 -0.07 2.16 -24.68
CA ASN A 157 -0.57 1.11 -25.59
C ASN A 157 0.01 -0.25 -25.21
N SER A 158 -0.49 -1.35 -25.79
CA SER A 158 -0.06 -2.70 -25.40
C SER A 158 1.46 -2.91 -25.46
N PHE A 159 2.14 -2.41 -26.48
CA PHE A 159 3.59 -2.57 -26.61
C PHE A 159 4.35 -1.77 -25.55
N THR A 160 3.97 -0.51 -25.33
CA THR A 160 4.63 0.30 -24.30
C THR A 160 4.29 -0.19 -22.89
N LYS A 161 3.07 -0.66 -22.62
CA LYS A 161 2.71 -1.31 -21.35
C LYS A 161 3.53 -2.57 -21.08
N LEU A 162 3.84 -3.37 -22.11
CA LEU A 162 4.77 -4.48 -21.97
C LEU A 162 6.18 -4.01 -21.57
N ILE A 163 6.70 -2.95 -22.20
CA ILE A 163 7.98 -2.34 -21.82
C ILE A 163 7.91 -1.83 -20.37
N TRP A 164 6.80 -1.23 -19.97
CA TRP A 164 6.59 -0.75 -18.61
C TRP A 164 6.76 -1.86 -17.59
N LEU A 165 6.24 -3.08 -17.84
CA LEU A 165 6.44 -4.21 -16.93
C LEU A 165 7.91 -4.58 -16.74
N PHE A 166 8.75 -4.48 -17.79
CA PHE A 166 10.19 -4.70 -17.65
C PHE A 166 10.89 -3.58 -16.87
N LEU A 167 10.40 -2.35 -16.99
CA LEU A 167 10.98 -1.17 -16.33
C LEU A 167 10.36 -0.88 -14.95
N GLN A 168 9.26 -1.54 -14.60
CA GLN A 168 8.54 -1.34 -13.36
C GLN A 168 9.43 -1.41 -12.12
N PRO A 169 10.36 -2.39 -11.96
CA PRO A 169 11.25 -2.42 -10.80
C PRO A 169 12.08 -1.13 -10.65
N LEU A 170 12.49 -0.54 -11.77
CA LEU A 170 13.25 0.71 -11.80
C LEU A 170 12.36 1.89 -11.44
N PHE A 171 11.14 1.97 -11.99
CA PHE A 171 10.20 3.02 -11.61
C PHE A 171 9.85 2.94 -10.13
N TYR A 172 9.54 1.76 -9.61
CA TYR A 172 9.21 1.56 -8.21
C TYR A 172 10.37 1.97 -7.27
N SER A 173 11.61 1.77 -7.70
CA SER A 173 12.80 2.12 -6.90
C SER A 173 13.20 3.59 -7.02
N ILE A 174 13.07 4.20 -8.19
CA ILE A 174 13.58 5.54 -8.49
C ILE A 174 12.52 6.61 -8.26
N ARG A 175 11.25 6.35 -8.61
CA ARG A 175 10.15 7.32 -8.49
C ARG A 175 10.06 7.95 -7.10
N PRO A 176 10.15 7.18 -5.98
CA PRO A 176 10.09 7.78 -4.65
C PRO A 176 11.26 8.73 -4.37
N LEU A 177 12.45 8.46 -4.93
CA LEU A 177 13.65 9.28 -4.74
C LEU A 177 13.61 10.60 -5.52
N VAL A 178 12.76 10.69 -6.54
CA VAL A 178 12.63 11.88 -7.40
C VAL A 178 11.40 12.70 -7.04
N LEU A 179 10.24 12.05 -6.86
CA LEU A 179 8.97 12.74 -6.65
C LEU A 179 8.69 13.08 -5.18
N TYR A 180 9.14 12.23 -4.25
CA TYR A 180 8.99 12.46 -2.81
C TYR A 180 10.26 12.06 -2.06
N PRO A 181 11.39 12.77 -2.28
CA PRO A 181 12.66 12.45 -1.64
C PRO A 181 12.55 12.69 -0.13
N MET A 182 12.51 11.60 0.64
CA MET A 182 12.58 11.66 2.09
C MET A 182 14.05 11.66 2.54
N PRO A 183 14.40 12.39 3.62
CA PRO A 183 15.76 12.40 4.15
C PRO A 183 16.31 10.99 4.38
N MET A 184 17.60 10.80 4.06
CA MET A 184 18.28 9.54 4.30
C MET A 184 18.52 9.35 5.80
N THR A 185 18.12 8.19 6.31
CA THR A 185 18.33 7.82 7.72
C THR A 185 19.64 7.07 7.93
N LYS A 186 20.13 7.03 9.18
CA LYS A 186 21.31 6.22 9.54
C LYS A 186 21.14 4.73 9.20
N LEU A 187 19.93 4.19 9.37
CA LEU A 187 19.65 2.79 9.05
C LEU A 187 19.68 2.51 7.54
N GLU A 188 19.25 3.46 6.70
CA GLU A 188 19.38 3.33 5.25
C GLU A 188 20.86 3.34 4.83
N ALA A 189 21.67 4.23 5.40
CA ALA A 189 23.11 4.24 5.16
C ALA A 189 23.77 2.90 5.58
N ILE A 190 23.35 2.32 6.71
CA ILE A 190 23.81 0.99 7.15
C ILE A 190 23.35 -0.10 6.17
N ASN A 191 22.09 -0.09 5.73
CA ASN A 191 21.59 -1.07 4.76
C ASN A 191 22.37 -1.00 3.44
N ILE A 192 22.66 0.21 2.95
CA ILE A 192 23.48 0.44 1.75
C ILE A 192 24.89 -0.12 1.96
N ALA A 193 25.56 0.24 3.06
CA ALA A 193 26.91 -0.23 3.34
C ALA A 193 26.99 -1.75 3.44
N VAL A 194 26.03 -2.39 4.13
CA VAL A 194 25.97 -3.84 4.28
C VAL A 194 25.72 -4.53 2.94
N GLN A 195 24.77 -4.03 2.13
CA GLN A 195 24.47 -4.63 0.83
C GLN A 195 25.65 -4.50 -0.13
N LEU A 196 26.20 -3.29 -0.30
CA LEU A 196 27.34 -3.07 -1.20
C LEU A 196 28.58 -3.83 -0.73
N GLY A 197 28.82 -3.91 0.59
CA GLY A 197 29.87 -4.74 1.15
C GLY A 197 29.67 -6.22 0.81
N PHE A 198 28.45 -6.74 0.96
CA PHE A 198 28.11 -8.11 0.59
C PHE A 198 28.29 -8.37 -0.92
N ASP A 199 27.81 -7.48 -1.78
CA ASP A 199 27.94 -7.61 -3.23
C ASP A 199 29.42 -7.62 -3.67
N VAL A 200 30.26 -6.77 -3.06
CA VAL A 200 31.71 -6.77 -3.28
C VAL A 200 32.33 -8.09 -2.83
N LEU A 201 31.95 -8.63 -1.67
CA LEU A 201 32.45 -9.91 -1.19
C LEU A 201 32.03 -11.05 -2.14
N VAL A 202 30.79 -11.05 -2.64
CA VAL A 202 30.33 -12.01 -3.64
C VAL A 202 31.17 -11.93 -4.91
N VAL A 203 31.40 -10.74 -5.46
CA VAL A 203 32.21 -10.59 -6.68
C VAL A 203 33.65 -10.99 -6.45
N TYR A 204 34.25 -10.59 -5.32
CA TYR A 204 35.63 -10.86 -4.99
C TYR A 204 35.91 -12.36 -4.80
N PHE A 205 35.03 -13.08 -4.07
CA PHE A 205 35.24 -14.49 -3.76
C PHE A 205 34.60 -15.46 -4.76
N LEU A 206 33.50 -15.09 -5.41
CA LEU A 206 32.67 -15.99 -6.23
C LEU A 206 32.55 -15.52 -7.70
N GLY A 207 33.11 -14.37 -8.05
CA GLY A 207 33.08 -13.81 -9.39
C GLY A 207 31.80 -13.06 -9.72
N PHE A 208 31.70 -12.58 -10.97
CA PHE A 208 30.65 -11.64 -11.37
C PHE A 208 29.28 -12.29 -11.65
N LYS A 209 29.25 -13.54 -12.15
CA LYS A 209 28.00 -14.23 -12.52
C LYS A 209 27.00 -14.39 -11.36
N PRO A 210 27.41 -14.72 -10.13
CA PRO A 210 26.48 -14.75 -9.00
C PRO A 210 25.83 -13.41 -8.67
N LEU A 211 26.56 -12.29 -8.81
CA LEU A 211 25.96 -10.95 -8.66
C LEU A 211 24.90 -10.70 -9.74
N VAL A 212 25.18 -11.09 -10.99
CA VAL A 212 24.19 -11.02 -12.07
C VAL A 212 22.96 -11.87 -11.73
N TYR A 213 23.14 -13.07 -11.17
CA TYR A 213 22.03 -13.91 -10.72
C TYR A 213 21.13 -13.21 -9.70
N MET A 214 21.73 -12.60 -8.67
CA MET A 214 21.01 -11.85 -7.65
C MET A 214 20.22 -10.68 -8.24
N VAL A 215 20.90 -9.79 -8.98
CA VAL A 215 20.30 -8.54 -9.49
C VAL A 215 19.30 -8.81 -10.60
N VAL A 216 19.62 -9.66 -11.59
CA VAL A 216 18.69 -9.97 -12.69
C VAL A 216 17.50 -10.76 -12.18
N GLY A 217 17.70 -11.68 -11.23
CA GLY A 217 16.59 -12.38 -10.59
C GLY A 217 15.62 -11.39 -9.94
N THR A 218 16.13 -10.44 -9.16
CA THR A 218 15.33 -9.37 -8.57
C THR A 218 14.59 -8.55 -9.64
N LEU A 219 15.29 -8.00 -10.64
CA LEU A 219 14.68 -7.15 -11.67
C LEU A 219 13.56 -7.88 -12.42
N LEU A 220 13.79 -9.11 -12.85
CA LEU A 220 12.76 -9.87 -13.57
C LEU A 220 11.58 -10.22 -12.66
N SER A 221 11.86 -10.52 -11.39
CA SER A 221 10.85 -10.91 -10.42
C SER A 221 9.89 -9.82 -10.00
N LEU A 222 10.30 -8.56 -10.12
CA LEU A 222 9.50 -7.39 -9.76
C LEU A 222 8.84 -6.73 -10.99
N GLY A 223 8.91 -7.40 -12.15
CA GLY A 223 8.35 -6.93 -13.42
C GLY A 223 7.42 -7.98 -14.06
N ILE A 224 7.89 -8.69 -15.09
CA ILE A 224 7.07 -9.61 -15.89
C ILE A 224 6.87 -11.01 -15.27
N HIS A 225 7.47 -11.30 -14.12
CA HIS A 225 7.32 -12.59 -13.47
C HIS A 225 5.87 -12.81 -12.99
N PRO A 226 5.27 -14.02 -13.09
CA PRO A 226 3.90 -14.28 -12.67
C PRO A 226 3.54 -13.79 -11.27
N VAL A 227 4.51 -13.85 -10.35
CA VAL A 227 4.33 -13.42 -8.96
C VAL A 227 4.26 -11.88 -8.84
N ALA A 228 4.95 -11.12 -9.70
CA ALA A 228 4.90 -9.65 -9.73
C ALA A 228 3.55 -9.06 -10.16
N GLY A 229 2.61 -9.88 -10.63
CA GLY A 229 1.25 -9.40 -10.88
C GLY A 229 0.58 -8.82 -9.64
N HIS A 230 1.08 -9.10 -8.43
CA HIS A 230 0.56 -8.50 -7.20
C HIS A 230 0.66 -6.96 -7.22
N PHE A 231 1.79 -6.38 -7.64
CA PHE A 231 2.00 -4.92 -7.71
C PHE A 231 0.96 -4.18 -8.56
N ILE A 232 0.41 -4.85 -9.57
CA ILE A 232 -0.68 -4.30 -10.38
C ILE A 232 -2.03 -4.66 -9.76
N SER A 233 -2.20 -5.92 -9.34
CA SER A 233 -3.48 -6.42 -8.84
C SER A 233 -3.98 -5.63 -7.63
N GLU A 234 -3.08 -5.17 -6.78
CA GLU A 234 -3.39 -4.63 -5.46
C GLU A 234 -4.17 -3.33 -5.54
N HIS A 235 -3.68 -2.33 -6.31
CA HIS A 235 -4.23 -0.97 -6.31
C HIS A 235 -4.65 -0.41 -7.65
N TYR A 236 -4.57 -1.18 -8.74
CA TYR A 236 -5.08 -0.74 -10.03
C TYR A 236 -6.59 -0.96 -10.13
N MET A 237 -7.31 0.05 -10.61
CA MET A 237 -8.75 0.07 -10.74
C MET A 237 -9.21 -0.75 -11.97
N PHE A 238 -9.26 -2.07 -11.80
CA PHE A 238 -9.80 -3.03 -12.77
C PHE A 238 -11.33 -2.93 -12.93
N LYS A 239 -12.02 -2.45 -11.90
CA LYS A 239 -13.43 -2.13 -11.90
C LYS A 239 -13.60 -0.75 -11.30
N LYS A 240 -14.33 0.13 -12.01
CA LYS A 240 -14.57 1.50 -11.55
C LYS A 240 -15.16 1.51 -10.13
N GLY A 241 -14.61 2.38 -9.26
CA GLY A 241 -15.04 2.53 -7.87
C GLY A 241 -14.36 1.58 -6.87
N TYR A 242 -13.47 0.70 -7.32
CA TYR A 242 -12.69 -0.18 -6.44
C TYR A 242 -11.20 0.04 -6.63
N GLU A 243 -10.51 0.37 -5.54
CA GLU A 243 -9.10 0.78 -5.53
C GLU A 243 -8.16 -0.17 -4.80
N THR A 244 -8.71 -1.24 -4.21
CA THR A 244 -7.94 -2.29 -3.56
C THR A 244 -8.55 -3.66 -3.88
N TYR A 245 -7.75 -4.61 -4.35
CA TYR A 245 -8.22 -5.96 -4.70
C TYR A 245 -7.41 -7.02 -3.97
N SER A 246 -8.12 -8.04 -3.49
CA SER A 246 -7.47 -9.25 -3.01
C SER A 246 -7.29 -10.25 -4.15
N TYR A 247 -6.22 -11.03 -4.09
CA TYR A 247 -5.94 -12.21 -4.87
C TYR A 247 -6.09 -13.47 -4.00
N TYR A 248 -6.95 -14.38 -4.44
CA TYR A 248 -7.19 -15.66 -3.77
C TYR A 248 -6.81 -16.82 -4.68
N GLY A 249 -5.51 -17.05 -4.83
CA GLY A 249 -4.96 -18.16 -5.60
C GLY A 249 -3.67 -18.73 -5.02
N LEU A 250 -3.11 -19.72 -5.73
CA LEU A 250 -2.03 -20.58 -5.24
C LEU A 250 -0.71 -19.85 -4.97
N LEU A 251 -0.46 -18.71 -5.59
CA LEU A 251 0.80 -17.98 -5.39
C LEU A 251 0.93 -17.47 -3.94
N ASN A 252 -0.18 -17.33 -3.21
CA ASN A 252 -0.20 -17.03 -1.77
C ASN A 252 0.66 -17.99 -0.93
N CYS A 253 0.83 -19.24 -1.36
CA CYS A 253 1.67 -20.24 -0.68
C CYS A 253 3.15 -19.83 -0.58
N ILE A 254 3.63 -19.03 -1.54
CA ILE A 254 5.03 -18.55 -1.59
C ILE A 254 5.13 -17.04 -1.40
N THR A 255 4.01 -16.36 -1.10
CA THR A 255 3.94 -14.90 -0.97
C THR A 255 3.31 -14.46 0.35
N PHE A 256 3.42 -15.31 1.38
CA PHE A 256 2.96 -15.00 2.74
C PHE A 256 1.50 -14.55 2.81
N ASN A 257 0.65 -15.05 1.90
CA ASN A 257 -0.75 -14.61 1.75
C ASN A 257 -0.93 -13.09 1.52
N VAL A 258 0.06 -12.37 0.97
CA VAL A 258 -0.09 -10.93 0.65
C VAL A 258 -1.30 -10.66 -0.27
N GLY A 259 -1.71 -11.66 -1.06
CA GLY A 259 -2.91 -11.57 -1.89
C GLY A 259 -4.20 -11.35 -1.09
N TYR A 260 -4.25 -11.60 0.21
CA TYR A 260 -5.35 -11.14 1.07
C TYR A 260 -5.18 -9.63 1.36
N HIS A 261 -5.15 -8.84 0.29
CA HIS A 261 -4.64 -7.47 0.33
C HIS A 261 -5.61 -6.48 0.93
N ASN A 262 -6.93 -6.62 0.68
CA ASN A 262 -7.94 -5.84 1.41
C ASN A 262 -7.86 -6.11 2.91
N GLU A 263 -7.76 -7.38 3.29
CA GLU A 263 -7.63 -7.82 4.68
C GLU A 263 -6.34 -7.28 5.31
N HIS A 264 -5.24 -7.28 4.56
CA HIS A 264 -3.95 -6.71 4.97
C HIS A 264 -4.02 -5.19 5.18
N HIS A 265 -4.58 -4.45 4.23
CA HIS A 265 -4.72 -2.99 4.37
C HIS A 265 -5.66 -2.60 5.52
N ASP A 266 -6.73 -3.37 5.73
CA ASP A 266 -7.61 -3.19 6.89
C ASP A 266 -6.88 -3.55 8.19
N PHE A 267 -6.04 -4.58 8.20
CA PHE A 267 -5.39 -5.11 9.41
C PHE A 267 -3.89 -5.40 9.23
N PRO A 268 -3.03 -4.37 9.01
CA PRO A 268 -1.60 -4.54 8.74
C PRO A 268 -0.80 -5.05 9.95
N SER A 269 -1.43 -5.15 11.12
CA SER A 269 -0.88 -5.77 12.33
C SER A 269 -1.18 -7.27 12.43
N VAL A 270 -2.01 -7.83 11.54
CA VAL A 270 -2.27 -9.27 11.44
C VAL A 270 -1.27 -9.86 10.46
N ALA A 271 -0.51 -10.85 10.92
CA ALA A 271 0.46 -11.53 10.05
C ALA A 271 -0.23 -12.26 8.88
N GLY A 272 0.45 -12.31 7.74
CA GLY A 272 -0.02 -12.95 6.51
C GLY A 272 -0.56 -14.37 6.70
N SER A 273 0.07 -15.18 7.56
CA SER A 273 -0.37 -16.54 7.90
C SER A 273 -1.77 -16.61 8.54
N ARG A 274 -2.30 -15.48 9.03
CA ARG A 274 -3.62 -15.35 9.67
C ARG A 274 -4.61 -14.52 8.87
N LEU A 275 -4.22 -13.84 7.79
CA LEU A 275 -5.16 -13.10 6.93
C LEU A 275 -6.31 -13.95 6.36
N PRO A 276 -6.13 -15.25 6.01
CA PRO A 276 -7.26 -16.09 5.64
C PRO A 276 -8.34 -16.22 6.73
N LYS A 277 -7.95 -16.13 8.01
CA LYS A 277 -8.89 -16.16 9.13
C LYS A 277 -9.65 -14.85 9.28
N VAL A 278 -9.03 -13.70 8.99
CA VAL A 278 -9.70 -12.39 8.98
C VAL A 278 -10.89 -12.44 8.02
N ARG A 279 -10.64 -12.90 6.80
CA ARG A 279 -11.71 -13.09 5.80
C ARG A 279 -12.80 -14.05 6.29
N ALA A 280 -12.41 -15.17 6.91
CA ALA A 280 -13.37 -16.17 7.37
C ALA A 280 -14.25 -15.67 8.53
N ILE A 281 -13.75 -14.74 9.36
CA ILE A 281 -14.51 -14.14 10.47
C ILE A 281 -15.50 -13.09 9.92
N ALA A 282 -15.08 -12.27 8.96
CA ALA A 282 -15.86 -11.16 8.42
C ALA A 282 -16.20 -11.32 6.92
N PRO A 283 -16.78 -12.45 6.47
CA PRO A 283 -17.00 -12.74 5.05
C PRO A 283 -17.89 -11.70 4.35
N GLU A 284 -18.87 -11.11 5.06
CA GLU A 284 -19.77 -10.10 4.52
C GLU A 284 -19.07 -8.81 4.08
N TRP A 285 -17.87 -8.54 4.64
CA TRP A 285 -17.04 -7.40 4.26
C TRP A 285 -16.13 -7.66 3.05
N TYR A 286 -15.82 -8.93 2.75
CA TYR A 286 -14.80 -9.29 1.77
C TYR A 286 -15.34 -10.06 0.56
N ASP A 287 -16.34 -10.94 0.74
CA ASP A 287 -16.78 -11.87 -0.32
C ASP A 287 -17.51 -11.18 -1.49
N ASN A 288 -18.03 -9.97 -1.26
CA ASN A 288 -18.68 -9.15 -2.29
C ASN A 288 -17.71 -8.17 -2.98
N LEU A 289 -16.46 -8.08 -2.52
CA LEU A 289 -15.45 -7.25 -3.17
C LEU A 289 -14.91 -7.95 -4.43
N PRO A 290 -14.59 -7.20 -5.50
CA PRO A 290 -13.91 -7.78 -6.64
C PRO A 290 -12.54 -8.33 -6.23
N CYS A 291 -12.19 -9.49 -6.76
CA CYS A 291 -10.95 -10.18 -6.46
C CYS A 291 -10.33 -10.81 -7.70
N HIS A 292 -9.02 -11.04 -7.64
CA HIS A 292 -8.27 -11.75 -8.67
C HIS A 292 -8.10 -13.23 -8.32
N ARG A 293 -8.02 -14.07 -9.35
CA ARG A 293 -7.72 -15.52 -9.23
C ARG A 293 -6.41 -15.93 -9.89
N SER A 294 -5.82 -15.04 -10.71
CA SER A 294 -4.55 -15.27 -11.40
C SER A 294 -3.79 -13.96 -11.58
N TRP A 295 -2.61 -13.85 -10.98
CA TRP A 295 -1.71 -12.71 -11.22
C TRP A 295 -1.09 -12.72 -12.62
N THR A 296 -0.91 -13.88 -13.25
CA THR A 296 -0.55 -13.95 -14.67
C THR A 296 -1.62 -13.31 -15.55
N ARG A 297 -2.90 -13.54 -15.22
CA ARG A 297 -4.00 -12.87 -15.92
C ARG A 297 -4.00 -11.37 -15.67
N VAL A 298 -3.70 -10.91 -14.46
CA VAL A 298 -3.55 -9.47 -14.16
C VAL A 298 -2.48 -8.84 -15.05
N LEU A 299 -1.33 -9.48 -15.22
CA LEU A 299 -0.26 -8.99 -16.11
C LEU A 299 -0.71 -8.96 -17.57
N TYR A 300 -1.40 -10.00 -18.02
CA TYR A 300 -1.95 -10.07 -19.38
C TYR A 300 -2.97 -8.95 -19.61
N ASP A 301 -3.97 -8.82 -18.74
CA ASP A 301 -5.01 -7.80 -18.81
C ASP A 301 -4.40 -6.40 -18.75
N PHE A 302 -3.38 -6.17 -17.91
CA PHE A 302 -2.64 -4.91 -17.89
C PHE A 302 -2.03 -4.56 -19.25
N ILE A 303 -1.50 -5.54 -19.99
CA ILE A 303 -0.92 -5.31 -21.33
C ILE A 303 -2.03 -5.11 -22.38
N THR A 304 -3.06 -5.95 -22.37
CA THR A 304 -3.97 -6.08 -23.51
C THR A 304 -5.26 -5.28 -23.37
N ASP A 305 -5.74 -5.03 -22.16
CA ASP A 305 -6.98 -4.31 -21.91
C ASP A 305 -6.76 -2.78 -22.07
N PRO A 306 -7.50 -2.09 -22.96
CA PRO A 306 -7.40 -0.64 -23.08
C PRO A 306 -7.90 0.13 -21.84
N GLU A 307 -8.73 -0.46 -20.97
CA GLU A 307 -9.20 0.21 -19.76
C GLU A 307 -8.16 0.20 -18.63
N ILE A 308 -7.10 -0.61 -18.77
CA ILE A 308 -6.05 -0.80 -17.78
C ILE A 308 -4.71 -0.24 -18.27
N GLY A 309 -4.08 0.57 -17.42
CA GLY A 309 -2.75 1.12 -17.66
C GLY A 309 -2.29 1.92 -16.45
N PRO A 310 -1.16 2.66 -16.53
CA PRO A 310 -0.61 3.42 -15.41
C PRO A 310 -1.60 4.44 -14.80
N TYR A 311 -2.52 4.99 -15.60
CA TYR A 311 -3.57 5.89 -15.13
C TYR A 311 -4.74 5.21 -14.42
N SER A 312 -4.84 3.88 -14.46
CA SER A 312 -5.93 3.12 -13.83
C SER A 312 -5.69 3.01 -12.32
N ARG A 313 -5.53 4.14 -11.63
CA ARG A 313 -5.31 4.29 -10.19
C ARG A 313 -6.21 5.40 -9.66
N VAL A 314 -6.63 5.27 -8.41
CA VAL A 314 -7.33 6.33 -7.69
C VAL A 314 -6.32 7.33 -7.13
N LYS A 315 -6.59 8.63 -7.30
CA LYS A 315 -5.84 9.72 -6.69
C LYS A 315 -6.73 10.61 -5.82
N ARG A 316 -6.13 11.16 -4.78
CA ARG A 316 -6.74 12.06 -3.81
C ARG A 316 -5.88 13.31 -3.68
N PRO A 317 -6.49 14.51 -3.58
CA PRO A 317 -5.77 15.70 -3.17
C PRO A 317 -5.16 15.51 -1.79
N ALA A 318 -4.05 16.19 -1.53
CA ALA A 318 -3.47 16.21 -0.19
C ALA A 318 -4.48 16.77 0.81
N ALA A 319 -4.48 16.28 2.06
CA ALA A 319 -5.43 16.75 3.08
C ALA A 319 -5.39 18.28 3.30
N SER A 320 -4.22 18.91 3.09
CA SER A 320 -4.05 20.37 3.15
C SER A 320 -4.77 21.14 2.03
N GLU A 321 -5.21 20.43 0.98
CA GLU A 321 -5.86 20.99 -0.22
C GLU A 321 -7.36 20.64 -0.26
N LEU A 322 -7.85 19.86 0.71
CA LEU A 322 -9.26 19.54 0.85
C LEU A 322 -10.03 20.68 1.56
N PRO A 323 -11.29 20.94 1.18
CA PRO A 323 -12.19 21.80 1.97
C PRO A 323 -12.33 21.29 3.41
N ALA A 324 -12.49 22.18 4.40
CA ALA A 324 -12.47 21.82 5.83
C ALA A 324 -13.40 20.65 6.24
N ALA A 325 -14.58 20.53 5.61
CA ALA A 325 -15.50 19.43 5.87
C ALA A 325 -14.99 18.06 5.36
N ALA A 326 -14.28 18.04 4.23
CA ALA A 326 -13.64 16.82 3.71
C ALA A 326 -12.36 16.48 4.49
N ALA A 327 -11.63 17.51 4.97
CA ALA A 327 -10.48 17.31 5.84
C ALA A 327 -10.86 16.71 7.22
N ALA A 328 -12.03 17.06 7.77
CA ALA A 328 -12.55 16.48 9.01
C ALA A 328 -12.90 14.98 8.86
N ALA A 329 -13.50 14.59 7.73
CA ALA A 329 -13.76 13.18 7.41
C ALA A 329 -12.44 12.37 7.32
N VAL A 330 -11.43 12.90 6.62
CA VAL A 330 -10.08 12.28 6.48
C VAL A 330 -9.34 12.11 7.81
N ASN A 331 -9.64 12.94 8.82
CA ASN A 331 -9.05 12.81 10.16
C ASN A 331 -9.79 11.81 11.06
N GLY A 332 -10.82 11.13 10.55
CA GLY A 332 -11.50 10.05 11.24
C GLY A 332 -12.59 10.49 12.23
N ASP A 333 -13.07 11.73 12.14
CA ASP A 333 -14.21 12.28 12.90
C ASP A 333 -15.56 11.96 12.21
N ILE A 334 -15.70 10.74 11.68
CA ILE A 334 -16.99 10.25 11.16
C ILE A 334 -17.70 9.53 12.29
N ASP A 335 -18.94 9.94 12.57
CA ASP A 335 -19.84 9.26 13.50
C ASP A 335 -20.07 7.81 13.00
N ILE A 336 -19.71 6.85 13.84
CA ILE A 336 -19.83 5.41 13.55
C ILE A 336 -21.29 5.06 13.25
N ASP A 337 -22.24 5.71 13.91
CA ASP A 337 -23.67 5.45 13.71
C ASP A 337 -24.14 5.94 12.33
N GLU A 338 -23.54 7.01 11.79
CA GLU A 338 -23.82 7.50 10.44
C GLU A 338 -23.19 6.60 9.37
N ALA A 339 -21.96 6.11 9.60
CA ALA A 339 -21.29 5.17 8.70
C ALA A 339 -22.00 3.79 8.63
N VAL A 340 -22.48 3.28 9.77
CA VAL A 340 -23.31 2.06 9.84
C VAL A 340 -24.65 2.28 9.15
N ARG A 341 -25.27 3.47 9.28
CA ARG A 341 -26.52 3.81 8.58
C ARG A 341 -26.33 3.84 7.05
N LEU A 342 -25.17 4.29 6.56
CA LEU A 342 -24.83 4.29 5.13
C LEU A 342 -24.54 2.89 4.57
N ARG A 343 -24.26 1.88 5.43
CA ARG A 343 -24.06 0.46 5.04
C ARG A 343 -25.28 -0.15 4.33
N TYR A 344 -26.47 0.44 4.48
CA TYR A 344 -27.70 0.01 3.81
C TYR A 344 -28.05 0.81 2.55
N SER A 345 -27.22 1.77 2.12
CA SER A 345 -27.42 2.43 0.82
C SER A 345 -26.53 1.77 -0.24
N PRO A 346 -27.10 1.01 -1.20
CA PRO A 346 -26.30 0.34 -2.21
C PRO A 346 -25.62 1.39 -3.10
N MET A 347 -24.32 1.22 -3.32
CA MET A 347 -23.53 1.96 -4.33
C MET A 347 -23.75 3.48 -4.37
N LEU A 348 -23.00 4.22 -3.57
CA LEU A 348 -22.67 5.59 -3.94
C LEU A 348 -21.21 5.86 -3.56
N THR A 349 -20.35 6.01 -4.57
CA THR A 349 -19.39 7.11 -4.55
C THR A 349 -20.18 8.33 -4.06
N PRO A 350 -19.84 8.96 -2.92
CA PRO A 350 -20.61 10.10 -2.48
C PRO A 350 -20.55 11.14 -3.60
N ASP A 351 -21.71 11.46 -4.17
CA ASP A 351 -21.81 12.51 -5.18
C ASP A 351 -21.62 13.86 -4.47
N TYR A 352 -20.36 14.28 -4.35
CA TYR A 352 -19.99 15.59 -3.82
C TYR A 352 -20.26 16.73 -4.83
N SER A 353 -21.01 16.51 -5.93
CA SER A 353 -21.44 17.59 -6.81
C SER A 353 -22.29 18.65 -6.08
N LEU A 354 -22.85 18.33 -4.92
CA LEU A 354 -23.54 19.28 -4.05
C LEU A 354 -22.60 20.25 -3.29
N ALA A 355 -21.31 19.92 -3.13
CA ALA A 355 -20.34 20.84 -2.53
C ALA A 355 -19.97 22.01 -3.47
N LYS A 356 -20.27 21.92 -4.77
CA LYS A 356 -20.07 23.02 -5.73
C LYS A 356 -21.13 24.11 -5.68
N LYS A 357 -22.28 23.91 -5.01
CA LYS A 357 -23.37 24.90 -4.98
C LYS A 357 -23.23 25.98 -3.91
N ASN A 358 -22.39 25.78 -2.88
CA ASN A 358 -22.25 26.75 -1.79
C ASN A 358 -21.05 27.70 -1.92
N THR A 359 -20.29 27.65 -3.02
CA THR A 359 -19.14 28.55 -3.26
C THR A 359 -19.39 29.67 -4.26
N VAL A 360 -20.63 29.87 -4.74
CA VAL A 360 -20.96 30.94 -5.72
C VAL A 360 -21.97 31.97 -5.21
N ALA A 361 -22.47 31.86 -3.97
CA ALA A 361 -23.37 32.85 -3.38
C ALA A 361 -22.75 33.46 -2.11
N ASN A 362 -21.72 34.29 -2.29
CA ASN A 362 -21.43 35.45 -1.44
C ASN A 362 -20.27 36.25 -2.05
N GLY A 363 -20.55 36.82 -3.24
CA GLY A 363 -19.88 38.03 -3.69
C GLY A 363 -20.71 39.23 -3.24
N ASN A 364 -20.04 40.20 -2.62
CA ASN A 364 -20.51 41.54 -2.22
C ASN A 364 -21.30 41.66 -0.91
N GLY A 365 -20.63 42.22 0.10
CA GLY A 365 -21.27 42.81 1.26
C GLY A 365 -20.25 43.21 2.32
N HIS A 366 -20.00 44.52 2.42
CA HIS A 366 -19.12 45.17 3.39
C HIS A 366 -19.17 44.58 4.81
N VAL A 367 -17.99 44.33 5.39
CA VAL A 367 -17.82 44.12 6.82
C VAL A 367 -18.05 45.46 7.52
N ASN A 368 -19.10 45.52 8.35
CA ASN A 368 -19.23 46.55 9.37
C ASN A 368 -19.40 45.84 10.71
N ASN A 369 -18.37 45.93 11.55
CA ASN A 369 -18.44 45.55 12.95
C ASN A 369 -19.35 46.54 13.68
N ASN A 370 -20.41 46.04 14.34
CA ASN A 370 -20.88 46.68 15.57
C ASN A 370 -21.61 45.69 16.47
N VAL A 371 -21.02 45.54 17.65
CA VAL A 371 -21.59 45.03 18.89
C VAL A 371 -22.68 46.00 19.36
N ALA A 372 -23.89 45.52 19.64
CA ALA A 372 -24.79 46.16 20.61
C ALA A 372 -25.99 45.25 20.96
N ASN A 373 -26.01 44.85 22.24
CA ASN A 373 -27.14 44.71 23.14
C ASN A 373 -28.47 44.10 22.65
N GLY A 374 -28.80 42.98 23.29
CA GLY A 374 -30.16 42.50 23.42
C GLY A 374 -31.02 43.41 24.30
N ASN A 375 -32.33 43.28 24.10
CA ASN A 375 -33.36 43.32 25.13
C ASN A 375 -34.68 42.88 24.51
N GLY A 376 -35.08 41.65 24.79
CA GLY A 376 -36.40 41.11 24.50
C GLY A 376 -36.97 40.50 25.77
N HIS A 377 -37.68 41.32 26.54
CA HIS A 377 -38.41 40.91 27.74
C HIS A 377 -39.46 39.83 27.39
N ALA A 378 -39.31 38.64 27.99
CA ALA A 378 -40.39 37.69 28.16
C ALA A 378 -40.92 37.82 29.59
N ASN A 379 -42.20 38.17 29.71
CA ASN A 379 -42.93 38.26 30.96
C ASN A 379 -43.94 37.11 30.96
N ASN A 380 -43.86 36.20 31.94
CA ASN A 380 -44.95 35.32 32.37
C ASN A 380 -44.61 34.68 33.73
N ASN A 381 -45.10 35.32 34.78
CA ASN A 381 -46.04 34.77 35.75
C ASN A 381 -45.93 33.28 36.17
N VAL A 382 -45.58 33.03 37.44
CA VAL A 382 -46.47 32.53 38.52
C VAL A 382 -45.76 31.65 39.57
N ALA A 383 -45.99 32.06 40.84
CA ALA A 383 -46.14 31.29 42.09
C ALA A 383 -44.94 30.78 42.90
N ASN A 384 -45.09 31.14 44.19
CA ASN A 384 -44.79 30.42 45.43
C ASN A 384 -43.42 30.58 46.11
N GLY A 385 -43.48 31.22 47.28
CA GLY A 385 -43.16 30.47 48.50
C GLY A 385 -41.99 30.98 49.35
N SER A 386 -42.30 31.95 50.22
CA SER A 386 -41.89 32.05 51.63
C SER A 386 -40.43 31.89 52.09
N ASN A 387 -40.09 32.82 53.00
CA ASN A 387 -39.17 32.73 54.15
C ASN A 387 -37.68 33.01 53.95
N GLY A 388 -37.28 34.21 54.41
CA GLY A 388 -36.71 34.29 55.75
C GLY A 388 -35.28 34.84 55.85
N LYS A 389 -35.16 36.00 56.54
CA LYS A 389 -34.03 36.46 57.40
C LYS A 389 -32.63 36.58 56.75
N LYS A 390 -31.73 37.48 57.13
CA LYS A 390 -31.62 38.74 57.89
C LYS A 390 -30.09 38.99 57.89
N THR A 391 -29.65 40.26 57.98
CA THR A 391 -28.35 40.73 58.54
C THR A 391 -27.08 40.31 57.78
N GLU A 392 -26.15 41.19 57.41
CA GLU A 392 -25.78 42.54 57.87
C GLU A 392 -25.24 43.37 56.69
#